data_AF-A0A389LSQ0-F1
#
_entry.id   AF-A0A389LSQ0-F1
#
_cell.length_a   1.000
_cell.length_b   1.000
_cell.length_c   1.000
_cell.angle_alpha   90.00
_cell.angle_beta   90.00
_cell.angle_gamma   90.00
#
_symmetry.space_group_name_H-M   'P 1'
#
loop_
_entity.id
_entity.type
_entity.pdbx_description
1 polymer ?
#
loop_
_entity_poly.entity_id
_entity_poly.type
_entity_poly.pdbx_seq_one_letter_code
_entity_poly.pdbx_strand_id
1 'polypeptide(L)'
;MQICKKKIYFRMSSIFQKVVIVGSVILFQSLVYIPTIKANDPVVEQVTKLEKDDKVKEFYVDKHLNKKELIVVDSLLMLAELEEEELLFPADNIYSHWQTNGVNPYAQISIPDSFNIDVSTFVMPFEGRVTSHFGPRRKRMHYGTDIKVQTGDTILAAFDGKVRVKSFDRRGYGNYLVLRHNNGLETVYGHLSGFIVDSEEVVKAGQPIGLGGNTGRSTGSHLHFEFRFIGKPINPIEIIDFANFVAHTDNYTFVKKKQEAASNKYTKGQVQYHKIKSGDTLYAVSKRYKISVQQLCKLNKITATTKLRIGQNIRCS
;
A
#
# COMPACT_ATOMS: atom_id res chain seq x y z
N MET A 1 -33.56 -1.56 -48.85
CA MET A 1 -32.11 -1.36 -48.69
C MET A 1 -31.75 -1.75 -47.25
N GLN A 2 -30.99 -2.84 -47.07
CA GLN A 2 -30.41 -3.26 -45.78
C GLN A 2 -29.59 -2.09 -45.17
N ILE A 3 -29.38 -2.00 -43.85
CA ILE A 3 -28.16 -2.54 -43.21
C ILE A 3 -28.23 -2.38 -41.67
N CYS A 4 -27.94 -3.49 -40.99
CA CYS A 4 -27.33 -3.69 -39.65
C CYS A 4 -28.01 -3.20 -38.35
N LYS A 5 -28.65 -4.14 -37.65
CA LYS A 5 -28.68 -4.20 -36.17
C LYS A 5 -27.36 -4.80 -35.67
N LYS A 6 -26.49 -4.00 -35.03
CA LYS A 6 -25.39 -4.51 -34.20
C LYS A 6 -25.82 -4.47 -32.73
N LYS A 7 -25.90 -5.65 -32.11
CA LYS A 7 -26.00 -5.85 -30.66
C LYS A 7 -24.75 -5.27 -30.00
N ILE A 8 -24.93 -4.36 -29.04
CA ILE A 8 -23.91 -4.02 -28.04
C ILE A 8 -24.47 -4.48 -26.70
N TYR A 9 -23.80 -5.46 -26.10
CA TYR A 9 -24.07 -5.89 -24.73
C TYR A 9 -23.46 -4.86 -23.78
N PHE A 10 -24.30 -4.01 -23.18
CA PHE A 10 -23.96 -3.32 -21.94
C PHE A 10 -24.55 -4.12 -20.79
N ARG A 11 -23.70 -4.78 -20.00
CA ARG A 11 -24.08 -5.42 -18.73
C ARG A 11 -24.27 -4.29 -17.72
N MET A 12 -25.48 -3.73 -17.69
CA MET A 12 -25.90 -2.73 -16.70
C MET A 12 -25.92 -3.36 -15.31
N SER A 13 -25.18 -2.77 -14.37
CA SER A 13 -25.35 -3.02 -12.94
C SER A 13 -26.76 -2.57 -12.53
N SER A 14 -27.47 -3.44 -11.83
CA SER A 14 -28.92 -3.41 -11.66
C SER A 14 -29.45 -2.39 -10.64
N ILE A 15 -28.78 -1.26 -10.42
CA ILE A 15 -29.17 -0.32 -9.35
C ILE A 15 -29.65 1.05 -9.87
N PHE A 16 -29.35 1.42 -11.12
CA PHE A 16 -29.96 2.63 -11.72
C PHE A 16 -31.46 2.47 -12.08
N GLN A 17 -32.01 1.25 -12.04
CA GLN A 17 -33.40 0.97 -12.40
C GLN A 17 -34.40 0.96 -11.24
N LYS A 18 -33.96 1.13 -9.98
CA LYS A 18 -34.86 1.28 -8.82
C LYS A 18 -35.06 2.72 -8.35
N VAL A 19 -34.61 3.70 -9.15
CA VAL A 19 -34.84 5.14 -8.91
C VAL A 19 -36.20 5.62 -9.45
N VAL A 20 -36.96 4.76 -10.13
CA VAL A 20 -38.28 5.11 -10.66
C VAL A 20 -39.32 4.21 -10.00
N ILE A 21 -40.41 4.81 -9.52
CA ILE A 21 -41.56 4.21 -8.83
C ILE A 21 -41.45 4.25 -7.28
N VAL A 22 -41.33 5.46 -6.71
CA VAL A 22 -42.30 5.94 -5.70
C VAL A 22 -42.54 7.42 -6.02
N GLY A 23 -43.82 7.80 -6.07
CA GLY A 23 -44.30 9.00 -6.74
C GLY A 23 -43.73 10.34 -6.26
N SER A 24 -43.60 11.23 -7.24
CA SER A 24 -43.78 12.68 -7.15
C SER A 24 -42.64 13.54 -6.58
N VAL A 25 -41.94 14.18 -7.54
CA VAL A 25 -41.60 15.62 -7.53
C VAL A 25 -40.27 16.04 -6.86
N ILE A 26 -39.28 16.28 -7.77
CA ILE A 26 -38.30 17.39 -7.85
C ILE A 26 -36.80 17.09 -7.65
N LEU A 27 -36.13 17.12 -8.82
CA LEU A 27 -34.82 17.66 -9.20
C LEU A 27 -33.58 17.40 -8.33
N PHE A 28 -32.64 16.69 -8.97
CA PHE A 28 -31.22 16.98 -8.92
C PHE A 28 -30.95 18.47 -9.20
N GLN A 29 -30.64 19.25 -8.18
CA GLN A 29 -29.71 20.37 -8.24
C GLN A 29 -29.34 20.84 -6.83
N SER A 30 -28.02 20.83 -6.55
CA SER A 30 -27.33 21.62 -5.52
C SER A 30 -27.59 21.33 -4.03
N LEU A 31 -26.47 21.15 -3.31
CA LEU A 31 -26.31 21.18 -1.84
C LEU A 31 -26.92 20.03 -1.04
N VAL A 32 -26.02 19.18 -0.56
CA VAL A 32 -26.12 18.40 0.67
C VAL A 32 -26.88 19.19 1.75
N TYR A 33 -28.15 18.85 1.98
CA TYR A 33 -28.84 19.18 3.22
C TYR A 33 -28.82 17.94 4.09
N ILE A 34 -27.65 17.67 4.68
CA ILE A 34 -27.57 16.85 5.90
C ILE A 34 -28.08 17.80 6.99
N PRO A 35 -29.29 17.62 7.56
CA PRO A 35 -29.58 18.31 8.80
C PRO A 35 -28.50 17.88 9.78
N THR A 36 -27.89 18.85 10.45
CA THR A 36 -26.84 18.66 11.44
C THR A 36 -27.43 17.89 12.63
N ILE A 37 -27.56 16.57 12.48
CA ILE A 37 -27.85 15.67 13.57
C ILE A 37 -26.54 15.62 14.36
N LYS A 38 -26.55 16.21 15.56
CA LYS A 38 -25.40 16.20 16.45
C LYS A 38 -25.10 14.75 16.82
N ALA A 39 -23.82 14.38 16.93
CA ALA A 39 -23.39 13.04 17.32
C ALA A 39 -24.01 12.54 18.65
N ASN A 40 -24.49 13.47 19.50
CA ASN A 40 -25.15 13.18 20.78
C ASN A 40 -26.69 13.23 20.70
N ASP A 41 -27.28 13.10 19.52
CA ASP A 41 -28.74 12.97 19.40
C ASP A 41 -29.15 11.58 19.94
N PRO A 42 -30.11 11.50 20.88
CA PRO A 42 -30.57 10.23 21.45
C PRO A 42 -30.98 9.19 20.40
N VAL A 43 -31.41 9.63 19.21
CA VAL A 43 -31.75 8.74 18.09
C VAL A 43 -30.50 8.11 17.48
N VAL A 44 -29.42 8.88 17.30
CA VAL A 44 -28.13 8.36 16.80
C VAL A 44 -27.53 7.38 17.81
N GLU A 45 -27.63 7.68 19.11
CA GLU A 45 -27.14 6.80 20.18
C GLU A 45 -27.97 5.50 20.30
N GLN A 46 -29.27 5.55 20.01
CA GLN A 46 -30.12 4.37 19.95
C GLN A 46 -29.83 3.51 18.72
N VAL A 47 -29.60 4.10 17.55
CA VAL A 47 -29.35 3.33 16.32
C VAL A 47 -27.92 2.76 16.27
N THR A 48 -26.91 3.49 16.74
CA THR A 48 -25.52 2.96 16.87
C THR A 48 -25.40 1.84 17.90
N LYS A 49 -26.24 1.82 18.95
CA LYS A 49 -26.36 0.66 19.85
C LYS A 49 -26.96 -0.57 19.16
N LEU A 50 -27.71 -0.40 18.08
CA LEU A 50 -28.42 -1.45 17.36
C LEU A 50 -27.60 -2.07 16.21
N GLU A 51 -26.50 -1.45 15.77
CA GLU A 51 -25.55 -2.02 14.78
C GLU A 51 -24.90 -3.34 15.21
N LYS A 52 -24.94 -3.68 16.52
CA LYS A 52 -24.33 -4.91 17.04
C LYS A 52 -25.23 -6.15 17.00
N ASP A 53 -26.51 -5.99 16.68
CA ASP A 53 -27.46 -7.09 16.60
C ASP A 53 -28.08 -7.09 15.17
N ASP A 54 -28.18 -8.26 14.54
CA ASP A 54 -28.88 -8.52 13.26
C ASP A 54 -30.37 -8.08 13.22
N LYS A 55 -30.85 -7.39 14.25
CA LYS A 55 -32.23 -6.97 14.51
C LYS A 55 -32.68 -5.73 13.73
N VAL A 56 -31.78 -4.96 13.10
CA VAL A 56 -32.17 -3.75 12.34
C VAL A 56 -33.14 -4.09 11.20
N LYS A 57 -32.95 -5.25 10.55
CA LYS A 57 -33.86 -5.76 9.50
C LYS A 57 -35.26 -6.10 10.03
N GLU A 58 -35.36 -6.53 11.29
CA GLU A 58 -36.63 -6.91 11.95
C GLU A 58 -37.33 -5.69 12.57
N PHE A 59 -36.57 -4.65 12.95
CA PHE A 59 -37.07 -3.40 13.55
C PHE A 59 -38.02 -2.61 12.62
N TYR A 60 -37.84 -2.73 11.30
CA TYR A 60 -38.75 -2.15 10.29
C TYR A 60 -40.19 -2.66 10.40
N VAL A 61 -40.43 -3.81 11.04
CA VAL A 61 -41.72 -4.49 11.02
C VAL A 61 -42.63 -4.07 12.19
N ASP A 62 -42.08 -3.53 13.29
CA ASP A 62 -42.82 -3.49 14.57
C ASP A 62 -43.05 -2.08 15.18
N LYS A 63 -42.62 -0.99 14.53
CA LYS A 63 -42.91 0.38 15.00
C LYS A 63 -43.34 1.35 13.90
N HIS A 64 -44.37 2.14 14.22
CA HIS A 64 -44.79 3.33 13.48
C HIS A 64 -43.74 4.45 13.63
N LEU A 65 -42.62 4.32 12.92
CA LEU A 65 -41.58 5.34 12.80
C LEU A 65 -42.16 6.59 12.13
N ASN A 66 -41.80 7.77 12.63
CA ASN A 66 -42.17 9.02 11.98
C ASN A 66 -41.27 9.30 10.76
N LYS A 67 -41.68 10.24 9.89
CA LYS A 67 -40.97 10.54 8.64
C LYS A 67 -39.49 10.93 8.84
N LYS A 68 -39.12 11.55 9.96
CA LYS A 68 -37.72 11.91 10.24
C LYS A 68 -36.90 10.70 10.63
N GLU A 69 -37.44 9.83 11.47
CA GLU A 69 -36.77 8.60 11.89
C GLU A 69 -36.56 7.65 10.71
N LEU A 70 -37.54 7.52 9.82
CA LEU A 70 -37.43 6.71 8.61
C LEU A 70 -36.26 7.18 7.72
N ILE A 71 -36.10 8.49 7.54
CA ILE A 71 -34.98 9.06 6.75
C ILE A 71 -33.62 8.71 7.39
N VAL A 72 -33.53 8.74 8.72
CA VAL A 72 -32.28 8.40 9.43
C VAL A 72 -31.95 6.93 9.25
N VAL A 73 -32.93 6.04 9.41
CA VAL A 73 -32.72 4.59 9.23
C VAL A 73 -32.35 4.26 7.78
N ASP A 74 -33.05 4.83 6.79
CA ASP A 74 -32.71 4.64 5.37
C ASP A 74 -31.29 5.15 5.06
N SER A 75 -30.88 6.27 5.66
CA SER A 75 -29.52 6.81 5.49
C SER A 75 -28.47 5.88 6.08
N LEU A 76 -28.73 5.29 7.25
CA LEU A 76 -27.81 4.36 7.91
C LEU A 76 -27.73 3.03 7.17
N LEU A 77 -28.86 2.52 6.66
CA LEU A 77 -28.88 1.34 5.81
C LEU A 77 -28.04 1.57 4.54
N MET A 78 -28.21 2.73 3.91
CA MET A 78 -27.42 3.10 2.73
C MET A 78 -25.92 3.20 3.05
N LEU A 79 -25.54 3.72 4.22
CA LEU A 79 -24.14 3.76 4.65
C LEU A 79 -23.57 2.36 4.89
N ALA A 80 -24.33 1.47 5.53
CA ALA A 80 -23.92 0.08 5.75
C ALA A 80 -23.74 -0.68 4.43
N GLU A 81 -24.66 -0.49 3.47
CA GLU A 81 -24.54 -1.08 2.13
C GLU A 81 -23.28 -0.59 1.39
N LEU A 82 -22.94 0.69 1.52
CA LEU A 82 -21.72 1.26 0.94
C LEU A 82 -20.45 0.68 1.59
N GLU A 83 -20.45 0.49 2.91
CA GLU A 83 -19.31 -0.11 3.62
C GLU A 83 -19.10 -1.58 3.22
N GLU A 84 -20.18 -2.35 3.08
CA GLU A 84 -20.11 -3.72 2.54
C GLU A 84 -19.56 -3.75 1.11
N GLU A 85 -19.96 -2.81 0.25
CA GLU A 85 -19.46 -2.70 -1.13
C GLU A 85 -17.96 -2.36 -1.16
N GLU A 86 -17.49 -1.43 -0.31
CA GLU A 86 -16.06 -1.11 -0.21
C GLU A 86 -15.21 -2.32 0.18
N LEU A 87 -15.70 -3.16 1.10
CA LEU A 87 -15.02 -4.41 1.49
C LEU A 87 -15.02 -5.45 0.37
N LEU A 88 -16.05 -5.46 -0.48
CA LEU A 88 -16.14 -6.38 -1.61
C LEU A 88 -15.21 -5.97 -2.77
N PHE A 89 -14.94 -4.66 -2.89
CA PHE A 89 -14.09 -4.04 -3.92
C PHE A 89 -13.05 -3.09 -3.30
N PRO A 90 -12.12 -3.60 -2.47
CA PRO A 90 -11.22 -2.76 -1.70
C PRO A 90 -10.28 -1.99 -2.61
N ALA A 91 -10.28 -0.66 -2.45
CA ALA A 91 -9.44 0.29 -3.19
C ALA A 91 -9.54 0.18 -4.73
N ASP A 92 -10.71 -0.20 -5.27
CA ASP A 92 -10.92 -0.35 -6.72
C ASP A 92 -10.69 0.97 -7.51
N ASN A 93 -10.85 2.11 -6.83
CA ASN A 93 -10.50 3.43 -7.38
C ASN A 93 -8.98 3.62 -7.64
N ILE A 94 -8.11 2.87 -6.93
CA ILE A 94 -6.64 2.95 -7.04
C ILE A 94 -6.11 1.81 -7.92
N TYR A 95 -6.71 0.63 -7.81
CA TYR A 95 -6.29 -0.56 -8.52
C TYR A 95 -7.11 -0.76 -9.78
N SER A 96 -6.47 -0.82 -10.95
CA SER A 96 -7.20 -0.86 -12.23
C SER A 96 -8.09 -2.10 -12.42
N HIS A 97 -7.67 -3.25 -11.89
CA HIS A 97 -8.38 -4.52 -12.01
C HIS A 97 -8.06 -5.44 -10.82
N TRP A 98 -9.00 -6.33 -10.51
CA TRP A 98 -8.78 -7.43 -9.57
C TRP A 98 -7.93 -8.53 -10.23
N GLN A 99 -6.67 -8.65 -9.82
CA GLN A 99 -5.71 -9.59 -10.38
C GLN A 99 -5.16 -10.50 -9.29
N THR A 100 -5.24 -11.81 -9.49
CA THR A 100 -4.84 -12.83 -8.52
C THR A 100 -3.47 -13.45 -8.83
N ASN A 101 -2.77 -12.91 -9.84
CA ASN A 101 -1.49 -13.41 -10.34
C ASN A 101 -0.31 -12.98 -9.46
N GLY A 102 -0.19 -13.61 -8.30
CA GLY A 102 0.93 -13.41 -7.38
C GLY A 102 0.98 -12.02 -6.74
N VAL A 103 2.12 -11.71 -6.12
CA VAL A 103 2.26 -10.55 -5.22
C VAL A 103 2.24 -9.21 -5.95
N ASN A 104 2.86 -9.08 -7.13
CA ASN A 104 2.91 -7.82 -7.87
C ASN A 104 2.56 -7.99 -9.35
N PRO A 105 1.27 -7.89 -9.71
CA PRO A 105 0.84 -8.01 -11.10
C PRO A 105 0.79 -6.65 -11.85
N TYR A 106 1.09 -5.53 -11.18
CA TYR A 106 0.77 -4.16 -11.64
C TYR A 106 1.81 -3.50 -12.56
N ALA A 107 2.32 -4.22 -13.57
CA ALA A 107 3.43 -3.74 -14.40
C ALA A 107 3.18 -2.43 -15.17
N GLN A 108 1.92 -1.98 -15.32
CA GLN A 108 1.52 -0.84 -16.16
C GLN A 108 0.64 0.22 -15.46
N ILE A 109 0.51 0.18 -14.12
CA ILE A 109 -0.31 1.16 -13.40
C ILE A 109 0.51 2.42 -13.07
N SER A 110 -0.06 3.59 -13.35
CA SER A 110 0.53 4.88 -12.94
C SER A 110 0.40 5.03 -11.43
N ILE A 111 1.54 5.06 -10.74
CA ILE A 111 1.59 5.27 -9.29
C ILE A 111 1.65 6.78 -9.02
N PRO A 112 0.76 7.33 -8.17
CA PRO A 112 0.78 8.74 -7.79
C PRO A 112 2.10 9.12 -7.09
N ASP A 113 2.47 10.40 -7.16
CA ASP A 113 3.70 10.89 -6.52
C ASP A 113 3.62 10.84 -5.00
N SER A 114 2.43 11.07 -4.45
CA SER A 114 2.13 10.87 -3.04
C SER A 114 0.72 10.34 -2.85
N PHE A 115 0.51 9.53 -1.81
CA PHE A 115 -0.81 9.03 -1.43
C PHE A 115 -0.87 8.90 0.10
N ASN A 116 -1.91 9.46 0.73
CA ASN A 116 -2.10 9.31 2.18
C ASN A 116 -2.92 8.06 2.47
N ILE A 117 -2.44 7.24 3.39
CA ILE A 117 -2.98 5.93 3.74
C ILE A 117 -3.39 6.00 5.20
N ASP A 118 -4.67 5.79 5.47
CA ASP A 118 -5.16 5.61 6.84
C ASP A 118 -4.76 4.22 7.35
N VAL A 119 -4.03 4.19 8.46
CA VAL A 119 -3.54 2.99 9.14
C VAL A 119 -4.00 2.93 10.60
N SER A 120 -4.94 3.77 11.01
CA SER A 120 -5.48 3.83 12.37
C SER A 120 -6.10 2.51 12.84
N THR A 121 -6.63 1.72 11.91
CA THR A 121 -7.26 0.41 12.16
C THR A 121 -6.27 -0.76 12.13
N PHE A 122 -4.96 -0.48 12.14
CA PHE A 122 -3.93 -1.50 12.09
C PHE A 122 -4.01 -2.46 13.28
N VAL A 123 -3.97 -3.76 12.98
CA VAL A 123 -3.80 -4.83 13.95
C VAL A 123 -2.51 -5.58 13.64
N MET A 124 -1.72 -5.88 14.68
CA MET A 124 -0.50 -6.66 14.50
C MET A 124 -0.83 -8.10 14.08
N PRO A 125 -0.29 -8.62 12.95
CA PRO A 125 -0.57 -9.99 12.49
C PRO A 125 -0.16 -11.08 13.48
N PHE A 126 0.88 -10.83 14.26
CA PHE A 126 1.37 -11.70 15.33
C PHE A 126 2.33 -10.93 16.26
N GLU A 127 2.14 -11.06 17.57
CA GLU A 127 2.98 -10.41 18.60
C GLU A 127 4.28 -11.19 18.85
N GLY A 128 5.16 -11.20 17.85
CA GLY A 128 6.44 -11.89 17.90
C GLY A 128 7.63 -10.96 17.75
N ARG A 129 8.81 -11.41 18.21
CA ARG A 129 10.05 -10.65 17.99
C ARG A 129 10.39 -10.58 16.49
N VAL A 130 10.87 -9.42 16.04
CA VAL A 130 11.44 -9.29 14.71
C VAL A 130 12.78 -10.05 14.64
N THR A 131 12.92 -10.91 13.63
CA THR A 131 14.15 -11.69 13.39
C THR A 131 14.94 -11.20 12.19
N SER A 132 14.29 -10.56 11.22
CA SER A 132 14.96 -9.84 10.14
C SER A 132 14.13 -8.66 9.66
N HIS A 133 14.80 -7.55 9.36
CA HIS A 133 14.18 -6.35 8.80
C HIS A 133 14.11 -6.41 7.28
N PHE A 134 13.28 -5.52 6.72
CA PHE A 134 13.28 -5.14 5.31
C PHE A 134 14.64 -4.59 4.88
N GLY A 135 15.03 -4.86 3.63
CA GLY A 135 16.21 -4.23 3.04
C GLY A 135 17.13 -5.18 2.26
N PRO A 136 18.23 -4.64 1.72
CA PRO A 136 19.17 -5.41 0.92
C PRO A 136 19.91 -6.44 1.79
N ARG A 137 19.79 -7.72 1.43
CA ARG A 137 20.70 -8.78 1.88
C ARG A 137 21.74 -9.01 0.79
N ARG A 138 22.90 -9.57 1.15
CA ARG A 138 24.08 -9.82 0.28
C ARG A 138 23.81 -9.85 -1.23
N LYS A 139 22.94 -10.76 -1.70
CA LYS A 139 22.62 -10.93 -3.14
C LYS A 139 21.15 -10.69 -3.48
N ARG A 140 20.29 -10.34 -2.50
CA ARG A 140 18.83 -10.29 -2.71
C ARG A 140 18.19 -9.25 -1.80
N MET A 141 17.23 -8.51 -2.34
CA MET A 141 16.36 -7.64 -1.55
C MET A 141 15.37 -8.47 -0.71
N HIS A 142 15.24 -8.13 0.57
CA HIS A 142 14.18 -8.59 1.45
C HIS A 142 13.06 -7.55 1.46
N TYR A 143 11.87 -7.94 0.98
CA TYR A 143 10.76 -7.01 0.72
C TYR A 143 9.77 -6.90 1.88
N GLY A 144 10.05 -7.56 3.01
CA GLY A 144 9.23 -7.54 4.21
C GLY A 144 10.05 -7.59 5.48
N THR A 145 9.37 -7.82 6.59
CA THR A 145 9.94 -8.07 7.92
C THR A 145 9.58 -9.48 8.37
N ASP A 146 10.57 -10.20 8.89
CA ASP A 146 10.41 -11.57 9.38
C ASP A 146 10.12 -11.53 10.89
N ILE A 147 8.95 -12.03 11.29
CA ILE A 147 8.49 -12.07 12.69
C ILE A 147 8.60 -13.51 13.18
N LYS A 148 9.17 -13.72 14.37
CA LYS A 148 9.31 -15.06 14.94
C LYS A 148 7.92 -15.62 15.27
N VAL A 149 7.63 -16.80 14.72
CA VAL A 149 6.45 -17.61 15.07
C VAL A 149 6.89 -19.07 15.29
N GLN A 150 6.01 -19.84 15.91
CA GLN A 150 6.02 -21.29 15.87
C GLN A 150 5.10 -21.80 14.75
N THR A 151 5.35 -23.02 14.29
CA THR A 151 4.49 -23.63 13.28
C THR A 151 3.15 -23.96 13.92
N GLY A 152 2.06 -23.44 13.33
CA GLY A 152 0.70 -23.58 13.85
C GLY A 152 0.17 -22.35 14.60
N ASP A 153 1.02 -21.35 14.90
CA ASP A 153 0.57 -20.10 15.53
C ASP A 153 -0.47 -19.38 14.64
N THR A 154 -1.53 -18.83 15.23
CA THR A 154 -2.56 -18.12 14.47
C THR A 154 -2.03 -16.78 13.96
N ILE A 155 -2.18 -16.54 12.66
CA ILE A 155 -1.82 -15.28 11.99
C ILE A 155 -3.10 -14.50 11.69
N LEU A 156 -3.10 -13.22 12.03
CA LEU A 156 -4.24 -12.32 11.90
C LEU A 156 -4.12 -11.40 10.68
N ALA A 157 -5.26 -10.95 10.15
CA ALA A 157 -5.32 -9.89 9.16
C ALA A 157 -4.95 -8.54 9.78
N ALA A 158 -4.06 -7.80 9.12
CA ALA A 158 -3.58 -6.51 9.61
C ALA A 158 -4.61 -5.37 9.50
N PHE A 159 -5.51 -5.48 8.53
CA PHE A 159 -6.56 -4.50 8.24
C PHE A 159 -7.76 -5.23 7.64
N ASP A 160 -8.91 -4.56 7.66
CA ASP A 160 -10.09 -4.93 6.87
C ASP A 160 -9.74 -5.03 5.39
N GLY A 161 -10.29 -6.01 4.70
CA GLY A 161 -10.08 -6.15 3.27
C GLY A 161 -10.54 -7.49 2.71
N LYS A 162 -10.00 -7.85 1.55
CA LYS A 162 -10.38 -9.06 0.83
C LYS A 162 -9.16 -9.85 0.37
N VAL A 163 -9.23 -11.17 0.45
CA VAL A 163 -8.15 -12.09 0.05
C VAL A 163 -8.02 -12.07 -1.48
N ARG A 164 -6.97 -11.42 -1.98
CA ARG A 164 -6.65 -11.34 -3.41
C ARG A 164 -5.91 -12.58 -3.91
N VAL A 165 -5.00 -13.11 -3.09
CA VAL A 165 -4.18 -14.26 -3.48
C VAL A 165 -4.11 -15.24 -2.33
N LYS A 166 -4.42 -16.50 -2.63
CA LYS A 166 -4.06 -17.67 -1.84
C LYS A 166 -3.30 -18.62 -2.74
N SER A 167 -2.01 -18.80 -2.49
CA SER A 167 -1.16 -19.58 -3.40
C SER A 167 0.07 -20.16 -2.71
N PHE A 168 0.81 -20.98 -3.48
CA PHE A 168 2.04 -21.60 -3.05
C PHE A 168 3.19 -21.25 -4.01
N ASP A 169 4.27 -20.68 -3.48
CA ASP A 169 5.52 -20.43 -4.19
C ASP A 169 6.68 -21.18 -3.53
N ARG A 170 7.09 -22.29 -4.14
CA ARG A 170 8.19 -23.13 -3.65
C ARG A 170 9.53 -22.38 -3.55
N ARG A 171 9.78 -21.38 -4.39
CA ARG A 171 11.10 -20.72 -4.51
C ARG A 171 11.20 -19.42 -3.72
N GLY A 172 10.07 -18.89 -3.27
CA GLY A 172 9.95 -17.69 -2.46
C GLY A 172 9.06 -17.93 -1.25
N TYR A 173 7.83 -17.45 -1.31
CA TYR A 173 6.98 -17.24 -0.13
C TYR A 173 6.40 -18.51 0.51
N GLY A 174 6.54 -19.70 -0.08
CA GLY A 174 5.84 -20.89 0.42
C GLY A 174 4.33 -20.72 0.27
N ASN A 175 3.55 -21.17 1.25
CA ASN A 175 2.13 -20.81 1.32
C ASN A 175 2.04 -19.34 1.69
N TYR A 176 1.30 -18.56 0.90
CA TYR A 176 1.15 -17.14 1.16
C TYR A 176 -0.24 -16.62 0.83
N LEU A 177 -0.61 -15.58 1.57
CA LEU A 177 -1.79 -14.77 1.35
C LEU A 177 -1.38 -13.37 0.90
N VAL A 178 -2.17 -12.78 0.01
CA VAL A 178 -2.16 -11.34 -0.25
C VAL A 178 -3.56 -10.81 0.00
N LEU A 179 -3.69 -9.88 0.94
CA LEU A 179 -4.94 -9.19 1.23
C LEU A 179 -4.85 -7.78 0.64
N ARG A 180 -5.93 -7.32 0.00
CA ARG A 180 -6.09 -5.93 -0.45
C ARG A 180 -7.08 -5.22 0.48
N HIS A 181 -6.73 -4.01 0.88
CA HIS A 181 -7.44 -3.24 1.91
C HIS A 181 -8.04 -1.96 1.34
N ASN A 182 -9.09 -1.44 2.01
CA ASN A 182 -9.81 -0.23 1.57
C ASN A 182 -8.91 1.02 1.58
N ASN A 183 -7.92 1.06 2.49
CA ASN A 183 -6.92 2.14 2.57
C ASN A 183 -5.89 2.16 1.43
N GLY A 184 -5.99 1.23 0.47
CA GLY A 184 -5.10 1.15 -0.69
C GLY A 184 -3.85 0.30 -0.48
N LEU A 185 -3.59 -0.21 0.73
CA LEU A 185 -2.49 -1.15 0.96
C LEU A 185 -2.84 -2.57 0.50
N GLU A 186 -1.80 -3.31 0.17
CA GLU A 186 -1.82 -4.76 0.17
C GLU A 186 -0.86 -5.27 1.24
N THR A 187 -1.29 -6.29 1.99
CA THR A 187 -0.43 -7.00 2.93
C THR A 187 -0.13 -8.40 2.43
N VAL A 188 1.10 -8.86 2.65
CA VAL A 188 1.54 -10.21 2.26
C VAL A 188 1.93 -10.99 3.51
N TYR A 189 1.42 -12.22 3.61
CA TYR A 189 1.69 -13.15 4.71
C TYR A 189 2.33 -14.39 4.13
N GLY A 190 3.64 -14.53 4.25
CA GLY A 190 4.43 -15.62 3.70
C GLY A 190 4.85 -16.68 4.73
N HIS A 191 5.31 -17.80 4.19
CA HIS A 191 5.82 -18.98 4.89
C HIS A 191 4.81 -19.70 5.78
N LEU A 192 3.51 -19.52 5.51
CA LEU A 192 2.43 -20.13 6.27
C LEU A 192 2.49 -21.66 6.24
N SER A 193 2.00 -22.32 7.29
CA SER A 193 1.83 -23.78 7.30
C SER A 193 0.47 -24.20 6.74
N GLY A 194 -0.55 -23.36 6.87
CA GLY A 194 -1.90 -23.58 6.36
C GLY A 194 -2.69 -22.28 6.23
N PHE A 195 -3.83 -22.37 5.55
CA PHE A 195 -4.76 -21.27 5.32
C PHE A 195 -6.03 -21.51 6.15
N ILE A 196 -6.58 -20.45 6.75
CA ILE A 196 -7.88 -20.48 7.42
C ILE A 196 -8.96 -19.91 6.48
N VAL A 197 -8.57 -18.97 5.62
CA VAL A 197 -9.46 -18.29 4.67
C VAL A 197 -9.24 -18.77 3.23
N ASP A 198 -10.22 -18.47 2.36
CA ASP A 198 -10.19 -18.74 0.93
C ASP A 198 -9.97 -17.46 0.08
N SER A 199 -9.61 -17.66 -1.20
CA SER A 199 -9.54 -16.55 -2.15
C SER A 199 -10.91 -15.89 -2.28
N GLU A 200 -10.93 -14.57 -2.48
CA GLU A 200 -12.12 -13.72 -2.55
C GLU A 200 -12.89 -13.55 -1.23
N GLU A 201 -12.42 -14.14 -0.13
CA GLU A 201 -13.06 -13.95 1.18
C GLU A 201 -12.78 -12.55 1.73
N VAL A 202 -13.82 -11.91 2.29
CA VAL A 202 -13.70 -10.65 3.03
C VAL A 202 -13.29 -10.96 4.46
N VAL A 203 -12.32 -10.21 4.98
CA VAL A 203 -11.76 -10.39 6.31
C VAL A 203 -11.72 -9.06 7.06
N LYS A 204 -11.89 -9.14 8.38
CA LYS A 204 -11.76 -8.00 9.29
C LYS A 204 -10.38 -7.95 9.94
N ALA A 205 -9.93 -6.76 10.31
CA ALA A 205 -8.69 -6.57 11.07
C ALA A 205 -8.74 -7.42 12.35
N GLY A 206 -7.67 -8.16 12.63
CA GLY A 206 -7.61 -9.10 13.75
C GLY A 206 -8.29 -10.45 13.50
N GLN A 207 -8.91 -10.69 12.35
CA GLN A 207 -9.47 -11.99 12.00
C GLN A 207 -8.35 -13.02 11.72
N PRO A 208 -8.44 -14.25 12.24
CA PRO A 208 -7.55 -15.35 11.85
C PRO A 208 -7.61 -15.66 10.35
N ILE A 209 -6.47 -15.65 9.67
CA ILE A 209 -6.38 -15.89 8.22
C ILE A 209 -5.49 -17.07 7.85
N GLY A 210 -4.57 -17.47 8.71
CA GLY A 210 -3.65 -18.56 8.42
C GLY A 210 -2.86 -18.99 9.64
N LEU A 211 -1.96 -19.92 9.41
CA LEU A 211 -1.11 -20.49 10.46
C LEU A 211 0.36 -20.23 10.15
N GLY A 212 1.12 -19.81 11.15
CA GLY A 212 2.57 -19.61 11.09
C GLY A 212 3.26 -20.90 10.67
N GLY A 213 4.39 -20.80 9.97
CA GLY A 213 5.01 -21.96 9.37
C GLY A 213 6.47 -21.77 8.98
N ASN A 214 6.92 -22.62 8.06
CA ASN A 214 8.28 -22.69 7.54
C ASN A 214 8.29 -23.19 6.08
N THR A 215 7.27 -22.84 5.29
CA THR A 215 7.12 -23.36 3.93
C THR A 215 7.89 -22.52 2.89
N GLY A 216 8.15 -23.09 1.71
CA GLY A 216 8.88 -22.41 0.64
C GLY A 216 10.35 -22.19 0.99
N ARG A 217 10.85 -20.98 0.71
CA ARG A 217 12.26 -20.65 0.94
C ARG A 217 12.46 -19.99 2.30
N SER A 218 12.44 -20.81 3.34
CA SER A 218 12.68 -20.38 4.73
C SER A 218 13.79 -21.21 5.39
N THR A 219 14.45 -20.65 6.40
CA THR A 219 15.52 -21.32 7.18
C THR A 219 15.07 -21.77 8.56
N GLY A 220 13.87 -21.37 8.98
CA GLY A 220 13.28 -21.72 10.27
C GLY A 220 11.92 -21.05 10.41
N SER A 221 11.08 -21.50 11.36
CA SER A 221 9.71 -21.00 11.45
C SER A 221 9.65 -19.50 11.78
N HIS A 222 8.99 -18.74 10.89
CA HIS A 222 8.75 -17.30 10.98
C HIS A 222 7.57 -16.92 10.06
N LEU A 223 6.95 -15.78 10.33
CA LEU A 223 6.04 -15.09 9.41
C LEU A 223 6.86 -14.09 8.58
N HIS A 224 6.76 -14.16 7.26
CA HIS A 224 7.27 -13.11 6.39
C HIS A 224 6.14 -12.12 6.09
N PHE A 225 6.24 -10.90 6.59
CA PHE A 225 5.18 -9.90 6.50
C PHE A 225 5.61 -8.69 5.66
N GLU A 226 4.77 -8.28 4.71
CA GLU A 226 5.05 -7.12 3.84
C GLU A 226 3.88 -6.15 3.80
N PHE A 227 4.18 -4.86 3.66
CA PHE A 227 3.26 -3.88 3.11
C PHE A 227 3.62 -3.56 1.67
N ARG A 228 2.61 -3.40 0.82
CA ARG A 228 2.79 -2.96 -0.56
C ARG A 228 1.74 -1.92 -0.92
N PHE A 229 2.13 -0.94 -1.74
CA PHE A 229 1.23 0.01 -2.36
C PHE A 229 1.41 -0.06 -3.87
N ILE A 230 0.37 -0.48 -4.60
CA ILE A 230 0.42 -0.72 -6.06
C ILE A 230 1.66 -1.57 -6.43
N GLY A 231 1.85 -2.67 -5.68
CA GLY A 231 2.95 -3.62 -5.87
C GLY A 231 4.34 -3.16 -5.40
N LYS A 232 4.51 -1.87 -5.07
CA LYS A 232 5.75 -1.34 -4.50
C LYS A 232 5.82 -1.70 -3.02
N PRO A 233 6.89 -2.41 -2.59
CA PRO A 233 7.01 -2.78 -1.20
C PRO A 233 7.40 -1.55 -0.37
N ILE A 234 6.76 -1.42 0.79
CA ILE A 234 7.03 -0.41 1.81
C ILE A 234 7.75 -1.10 2.96
N ASN A 235 8.75 -0.43 3.54
CA ASN A 235 9.44 -0.97 4.70
C ASN A 235 8.47 -0.99 5.90
N PRO A 236 8.15 -2.15 6.50
CA PRO A 236 7.17 -2.21 7.58
C PRO A 236 7.52 -1.38 8.82
N ILE A 237 8.80 -1.10 9.06
CA ILE A 237 9.21 -0.22 10.17
C ILE A 237 8.82 1.25 9.97
N GLU A 238 8.45 1.65 8.75
CA GLU A 238 7.95 3.01 8.50
C GLU A 238 6.50 3.17 8.96
N ILE A 239 5.77 2.06 9.18
CA ILE A 239 4.36 2.04 9.58
C ILE A 239 4.21 1.51 11.02
N ILE A 240 4.95 0.46 11.40
CA ILE A 240 4.75 -0.30 12.65
C ILE A 240 5.86 -0.03 13.66
N ASP A 241 5.44 0.29 14.89
CA ASP A 241 6.25 0.12 16.09
C ASP A 241 6.22 -1.35 16.56
N PHE A 242 7.21 -2.12 16.13
CA PHE A 242 7.30 -3.55 16.47
C PHE A 242 7.56 -3.82 17.96
N ALA A 243 7.96 -2.83 18.75
CA ALA A 243 8.13 -3.01 20.19
C ALA A 243 6.80 -2.96 20.94
N ASN A 244 5.85 -2.16 20.43
CA ASN A 244 4.55 -1.93 21.05
C ASN A 244 3.39 -2.57 20.27
N PHE A 245 3.66 -3.19 19.12
CA PHE A 245 2.69 -3.87 18.25
C PHE A 245 1.60 -2.95 17.70
N VAL A 246 1.89 -1.65 17.55
CA VAL A 246 0.97 -0.62 17.06
C VAL A 246 1.56 0.13 15.87
N ALA A 247 0.71 0.85 15.12
CA ALA A 247 1.20 1.80 14.13
C ALA A 247 1.85 3.03 14.80
N HIS A 248 2.84 3.64 14.15
CA HIS A 248 3.47 4.87 14.66
C HIS A 248 2.52 6.06 14.69
N THR A 249 1.62 6.14 13.70
CA THR A 249 0.67 7.23 13.49
C THR A 249 -0.57 6.68 12.81
N ASP A 250 -1.70 7.40 12.91
CA ASP A 250 -2.96 7.03 12.24
C ASP A 250 -2.88 7.13 10.71
N ASN A 251 -1.95 7.93 10.20
CA ASN A 251 -1.81 8.18 8.76
C ASN A 251 -0.37 7.94 8.34
N TYR A 252 -0.19 7.26 7.21
CA TYR A 252 1.10 7.06 6.54
C TYR A 252 1.05 7.66 5.13
N THR A 253 1.97 8.56 4.82
CA THR A 253 2.07 9.12 3.48
C THR A 253 3.07 8.32 2.65
N PHE A 254 2.54 7.55 1.68
CA PHE A 254 3.38 7.00 0.64
C PHE A 254 3.92 8.14 -0.23
N VAL A 255 5.23 8.21 -0.38
CA VAL A 255 5.89 9.10 -1.35
C VAL A 255 6.64 8.23 -2.33
N LYS A 256 6.29 8.38 -3.61
CA LYS A 256 7.05 7.76 -4.70
C LYS A 256 8.45 8.34 -4.67
N LYS A 257 9.40 7.54 -4.18
CA LYS A 257 10.82 7.86 -4.32
C LYS A 257 11.04 8.08 -5.81
N LYS A 258 11.39 9.32 -6.19
CA LYS A 258 11.93 9.55 -7.53
C LYS A 258 12.98 8.48 -7.71
N GLN A 259 12.92 7.74 -8.81
CA GLN A 259 14.15 7.16 -9.28
C GLN A 259 15.07 8.37 -9.43
N GLU A 260 15.95 8.58 -8.46
CA GLU A 260 17.27 9.03 -8.82
C GLU A 260 17.60 8.08 -9.94
N ALA A 261 17.56 8.58 -11.18
CA ALA A 261 18.29 7.95 -12.25
C ALA A 261 19.57 7.54 -11.56
N ALA A 262 19.94 6.27 -11.66
CA ALA A 262 21.27 5.87 -11.31
C ALA A 262 22.18 6.77 -12.18
N SER A 263 22.48 7.98 -11.71
CA SER A 263 23.72 8.62 -11.95
C SER A 263 24.63 7.54 -11.43
N ASN A 264 25.21 6.82 -12.38
CA ASN A 264 26.31 5.93 -12.13
C ASN A 264 27.38 6.78 -11.45
N LYS A 265 27.23 7.00 -10.14
CA LYS A 265 28.24 7.53 -9.24
C LYS A 265 29.19 6.41 -8.81
N TYR A 266 29.06 5.26 -9.47
CA TYR A 266 30.07 4.25 -9.64
C TYR A 266 30.39 4.16 -11.14
N THR A 267 31.04 5.17 -11.71
CA THR A 267 32.00 4.86 -12.75
C THR A 267 33.02 3.95 -12.10
N LYS A 268 33.08 2.71 -12.58
CA LYS A 268 34.14 1.75 -12.32
C LYS A 268 35.43 2.25 -13.00
N GLY A 269 35.84 3.49 -12.70
CA GLY A 269 37.07 4.10 -13.15
C GLY A 269 38.02 4.10 -11.97
N GLN A 270 39.18 3.47 -12.12
CA GLN A 270 40.28 3.71 -11.20
C GLN A 270 40.45 5.23 -11.06
N VAL A 271 40.46 5.73 -9.81
CA VAL A 271 40.66 7.15 -9.53
C VAL A 271 42.01 7.54 -10.13
N GLN A 272 41.98 8.41 -11.14
CA GLN A 272 43.18 8.80 -11.87
C GLN A 272 43.77 10.03 -11.22
N TYR A 273 45.05 9.96 -10.86
CA TYR A 273 45.81 11.09 -10.33
C TYR A 273 46.81 11.60 -11.37
N HIS A 274 47.03 12.91 -11.37
CA HIS A 274 48.07 13.57 -12.14
C HIS A 274 49.08 14.22 -11.19
N LYS A 275 50.35 13.90 -11.34
CA LYS A 275 51.45 14.54 -10.60
C LYS A 275 51.87 15.80 -11.34
N ILE A 276 51.67 16.97 -10.72
CA ILE A 276 52.01 18.28 -11.29
C ILE A 276 53.50 18.33 -11.64
N LYS A 277 53.80 18.72 -12.88
CA LYS A 277 55.14 19.00 -13.40
C LYS A 277 55.32 20.50 -13.64
N SER A 278 56.57 20.90 -13.88
CA SER A 278 56.88 22.28 -14.25
C SER A 278 56.12 22.65 -15.54
N GLY A 279 55.41 23.79 -15.52
CA GLY A 279 54.60 24.27 -16.64
C GLY A 279 53.13 23.81 -16.66
N ASP A 280 52.70 22.94 -15.75
CA ASP A 280 51.30 22.53 -15.67
C ASP A 280 50.40 23.66 -15.13
N THR A 281 49.25 23.84 -15.78
CA THR A 281 48.17 24.73 -15.33
C THR A 281 46.91 23.93 -15.10
N LEU A 282 46.00 24.42 -14.24
CA LEU A 282 44.69 23.79 -14.02
C LEU A 282 43.93 23.57 -15.33
N TYR A 283 44.04 24.52 -16.26
CA TYR A 283 43.43 24.42 -17.60
C TYR A 283 44.07 23.33 -18.47
N ALA A 284 45.40 23.26 -18.52
CA ALA A 284 46.10 22.24 -19.30
C ALA A 284 45.81 20.82 -18.76
N VAL A 285 45.79 20.67 -17.43
CA VAL A 285 45.45 19.40 -16.76
C VAL A 285 43.99 19.05 -17.01
N SER A 286 43.04 19.97 -16.85
CA SER A 286 41.62 19.68 -17.05
C SER A 286 41.33 19.26 -18.51
N LYS A 287 41.94 19.94 -19.48
CA LYS A 287 41.83 19.60 -20.91
C LYS A 287 42.40 18.22 -21.23
N ARG A 288 43.53 17.85 -20.62
CA ARG A 288 44.16 16.53 -20.78
C ARG A 288 43.24 15.39 -20.32
N TYR A 289 42.57 15.57 -19.19
CA TYR A 289 41.69 14.57 -18.59
C TYR A 289 40.22 14.73 -18.98
N LYS A 290 39.92 15.62 -19.94
CA LYS A 290 38.57 15.87 -20.47
C LYS A 290 37.55 16.21 -19.39
N ILE A 291 37.95 16.97 -18.37
CA ILE A 291 37.07 17.53 -17.34
C ILE A 291 37.14 19.05 -17.33
N SER A 292 36.13 19.72 -16.78
CA SER A 292 36.14 21.17 -16.62
C SER A 292 37.11 21.60 -15.52
N VAL A 293 37.65 22.82 -15.60
CA VAL A 293 38.46 23.40 -14.52
C VAL A 293 37.67 23.45 -13.21
N GLN A 294 36.37 23.77 -13.28
CA GLN A 294 35.48 23.78 -12.11
C GLN A 294 35.36 22.39 -11.46
N GLN A 295 35.25 21.33 -12.28
CA GLN A 295 35.19 19.96 -11.80
C GLN A 295 36.53 19.51 -11.21
N LEU A 296 37.66 19.84 -11.85
CA LEU A 296 39.00 19.58 -11.33
C LEU A 296 39.23 20.26 -9.98
N CYS A 297 38.82 21.53 -9.85
CA CYS A 297 38.84 22.29 -8.61
C CYS A 297 38.00 21.62 -7.52
N LYS A 298 36.77 21.21 -7.84
CA LYS A 298 35.85 20.52 -6.93
C LYS A 298 36.41 19.18 -6.44
N LEU A 299 37.02 18.38 -7.32
CA LEU A 299 37.62 17.08 -6.98
C LEU A 299 38.77 17.21 -5.97
N ASN A 300 39.45 18.36 -5.95
CA ASN A 300 40.66 18.58 -5.16
C ASN A 300 40.47 19.60 -4.04
N LYS A 301 39.26 20.13 -3.86
CA LYS A 301 38.95 21.19 -2.88
C LYS A 301 39.87 22.41 -3.04
N ILE A 302 40.19 22.78 -4.28
CA ILE A 302 40.99 23.95 -4.64
C ILE A 302 40.17 24.94 -5.47
N THR A 303 40.66 26.16 -5.62
CA THR A 303 40.06 27.20 -6.46
C THR A 303 40.83 27.37 -7.77
N ALA A 304 40.21 28.03 -8.77
CA ALA A 304 40.87 28.32 -10.05
C ALA A 304 42.12 29.21 -9.93
N THR A 305 42.29 29.87 -8.79
CA THR A 305 43.44 30.73 -8.45
C THR A 305 44.49 30.03 -7.58
N THR A 306 44.25 28.78 -7.18
CA THR A 306 45.17 28.04 -6.32
C THR A 306 46.48 27.76 -7.05
N LYS A 307 47.62 28.16 -6.46
CA LYS A 307 48.96 27.89 -7.02
C LYS A 307 49.29 26.40 -6.91
N LEU A 308 49.61 25.77 -8.03
CA LEU A 308 49.99 24.36 -8.10
C LEU A 308 51.44 24.16 -7.68
N ARG A 309 51.71 23.15 -6.86
CA ARG A 309 53.09 22.81 -6.45
C ARG A 309 53.62 21.65 -7.27
N ILE A 310 54.84 21.79 -7.80
CA ILE A 310 55.51 20.70 -8.53
C ILE A 310 55.60 19.47 -7.62
N GLY A 311 55.18 18.32 -8.12
CA GLY A 311 55.11 17.05 -7.40
C GLY A 311 53.80 16.77 -6.66
N GLN A 312 52.88 17.74 -6.60
CA GLN A 312 51.53 17.55 -6.02
C GLN A 312 50.70 16.59 -6.87
N ASN A 313 50.00 15.66 -6.24
CA ASN A 313 49.02 14.81 -6.93
C ASN A 313 47.64 15.50 -6.92
N ILE A 314 47.05 15.62 -8.10
CA ILE A 314 45.70 16.17 -8.31
C ILE A 314 44.82 15.05 -8.88
N ARG A 315 43.65 14.88 -8.29
CA ARG A 315 42.64 13.92 -8.71
C ARG A 315 41.92 14.42 -9.97
N CYS A 316 41.87 13.57 -11.00
CA CYS A 316 41.30 13.90 -12.31
C CYS A 316 40.06 13.08 -12.68
N SER A 317 39.69 12.05 -11.90
CA SER A 317 38.44 11.27 -12.05
C SER A 317 37.87 10.77 -10.73
#